data_AF-A0A023FRU9-F1
#
_entry.id   AF-A0A023FRU9-F1
#
_cell.length_a   1.000
_cell.length_b   1.000
_cell.length_c   1.000
_cell.angle_alpha   90.00
_cell.angle_beta   90.00
_cell.angle_gamma   90.00
#
_symmetry.space_group_name_H-M   'P 1'
#
loop_
_entity.id
_entity.type
_entity.pdbx_description
1 polymer ?
#
loop_
_entity_poly.entity_id
_entity_poly.type
_entity_poly.pdbx_seq_one_letter_code
_entity_poly.pdbx_strand_id
1 'polypeptide(L)'
;MIFTLALCLGLLAAAGAASPQKRNESSEDLDIMKMVKVNETLVVLKRKHTRSTRYRCLTATKKDRISDARYKYTLRARRGKAIDNRYEAEDVEVTLEPLSRGSGYRSIYTDHLRINYTLTLRTMDPNGGCFVIFVEKSDGNKGCEVLVPLSRRDADIPNVCKRYYSFHCGGKSVKLHKADCNYEWLS
;
A
#
# COMPACT_ATOMS: atom_id res chain seq x y z
N MET A 1 -60.37 -40.56 -16.76
CA MET A 1 -60.85 -39.18 -16.90
C MET A 1 -59.83 -38.38 -17.67
N ILE A 2 -60.34 -37.51 -18.52
CA ILE A 2 -59.68 -36.69 -19.53
C ILE A 2 -59.00 -35.47 -18.87
N PHE A 3 -57.94 -34.95 -19.48
CA PHE A 3 -57.56 -33.53 -19.69
C PHE A 3 -56.03 -33.38 -19.77
N THR A 4 -55.43 -33.48 -20.96
CA THR A 4 -55.04 -32.40 -21.90
C THR A 4 -53.79 -31.59 -21.48
N LEU A 5 -52.76 -31.78 -22.32
CA LEU A 5 -51.66 -30.90 -22.73
C LEU A 5 -51.57 -29.49 -22.13
N ALA A 6 -50.36 -29.17 -21.64
CA ALA A 6 -49.75 -27.87 -21.90
C ALA A 6 -48.24 -28.04 -22.12
N LEU A 7 -47.88 -28.08 -23.40
CA LEU A 7 -46.55 -27.84 -23.92
C LEU A 7 -46.09 -26.46 -23.43
N CYS A 8 -45.00 -26.38 -22.67
CA CYS A 8 -44.27 -25.13 -22.48
C CYS A 8 -42.82 -25.35 -22.92
N LEU A 9 -42.61 -25.12 -24.21
CA LEU A 9 -41.32 -24.81 -24.81
C LEU A 9 -40.84 -23.48 -24.22
N GLY A 10 -40.14 -23.55 -23.10
CA GLY A 10 -39.32 -22.45 -22.60
C GLY A 10 -37.94 -22.56 -23.27
N LEU A 11 -37.68 -21.70 -24.25
CA LEU A 11 -36.34 -21.43 -24.77
C LEU A 11 -35.37 -21.25 -23.59
N LEU A 12 -34.42 -22.16 -23.43
CA LEU A 12 -33.21 -21.90 -22.67
C LEU A 12 -32.42 -20.85 -23.45
N ALA A 13 -32.76 -19.58 -23.28
CA ALA A 13 -31.82 -18.52 -23.51
C ALA A 13 -30.65 -18.81 -22.57
N ALA A 14 -29.57 -19.34 -23.11
CA ALA A 14 -28.28 -19.36 -22.45
C ALA A 14 -27.90 -17.90 -22.20
N ALA A 15 -28.34 -17.37 -21.05
CA ALA A 15 -27.71 -16.21 -20.48
C ALA A 15 -26.29 -16.65 -20.17
N GLY A 16 -25.39 -16.43 -21.12
CA GLY A 16 -23.97 -16.40 -20.86
C GLY A 16 -23.82 -15.43 -19.71
N ALA A 17 -23.60 -15.96 -18.51
CA ALA A 17 -23.03 -15.18 -17.44
C ALA A 17 -21.68 -14.73 -18.00
N ALA A 18 -21.66 -13.51 -18.55
CA ALA A 18 -20.42 -12.79 -18.74
C ALA A 18 -19.84 -12.71 -17.33
N SER A 19 -18.94 -13.65 -17.04
CA SER A 19 -18.06 -13.58 -15.89
C SER A 19 -17.58 -12.14 -15.85
N PRO A 20 -17.72 -11.41 -14.72
CA PRO A 20 -17.35 -10.02 -14.66
C PRO A 20 -15.93 -9.96 -15.16
N GLN A 21 -15.78 -9.44 -16.38
CA GLN A 21 -14.52 -9.32 -17.05
C GLN A 21 -13.70 -8.52 -16.06
N LYS A 22 -12.69 -9.17 -15.46
CA LYS A 22 -11.67 -8.48 -14.68
C LYS A 22 -11.27 -7.33 -15.57
N ARG A 23 -11.72 -6.11 -15.25
CA ARG A 23 -11.11 -4.91 -15.78
C ARG A 23 -9.70 -5.00 -15.25
N ASN A 24 -8.82 -5.56 -16.07
CA ASN A 24 -7.41 -5.29 -16.01
C ASN A 24 -7.25 -3.83 -16.43
N GLU A 25 -7.82 -2.90 -15.66
CA GLU A 25 -7.15 -1.61 -15.49
C GLU A 25 -5.91 -1.96 -14.68
N SER A 26 -4.84 -2.34 -15.39
CA SER A 26 -3.53 -2.03 -14.87
C SER A 26 -3.50 -0.51 -14.82
N SER A 27 -3.92 0.06 -13.69
CA SER A 27 -3.60 1.44 -13.35
C SER A 27 -2.10 1.57 -13.58
N GLU A 28 -1.70 2.44 -14.50
CA GLU A 28 -0.29 2.70 -14.74
C GLU A 28 0.38 3.09 -13.42
N ASP A 29 1.67 2.75 -13.32
CA ASP A 29 2.47 3.12 -12.16
C ASP A 29 2.60 4.64 -12.11
N LEU A 30 2.35 5.20 -10.93
CA LEU A 30 2.44 6.62 -10.70
C LEU A 30 3.85 6.98 -10.24
N ASP A 31 4.23 8.22 -10.48
CA ASP A 31 5.51 8.76 -10.05
C ASP A 31 5.59 8.84 -8.50
N ILE A 32 6.45 8.00 -7.90
CA ILE A 32 6.64 7.98 -6.44
C ILE A 32 7.24 9.29 -5.90
N MET A 33 7.78 10.16 -6.76
CA MET A 33 8.20 11.50 -6.37
C MET A 33 7.05 12.30 -5.72
N LYS A 34 5.79 11.98 -6.05
CA LYS A 34 4.60 12.55 -5.38
C LYS A 34 4.58 12.25 -3.88
N MET A 35 5.03 11.07 -3.46
CA MET A 35 5.21 10.72 -2.04
C MET A 35 6.44 11.38 -1.44
N VAL A 36 7.56 11.43 -2.18
CA VAL A 36 8.82 12.05 -1.69
C VAL A 36 8.63 13.54 -1.38
N LYS A 37 7.75 14.22 -2.12
CA LYS A 37 7.40 15.63 -1.90
C LYS A 37 6.58 15.89 -0.63
N VAL A 38 6.05 14.85 0.03
CA VAL A 38 5.40 15.01 1.35
C VAL A 38 6.44 15.49 2.36
N ASN A 39 6.11 16.57 3.07
CA ASN A 39 6.97 17.18 4.09
C ASN A 39 6.49 16.85 5.50
N GLU A 40 6.14 15.59 5.72
CA GLU A 40 5.66 15.06 7.00
C GLU A 40 6.07 13.58 7.08
N THR A 41 6.12 13.02 8.29
CA THR A 41 6.21 11.57 8.48
C THR A 41 5.03 10.86 7.81
N LEU A 42 5.32 9.83 7.02
CA LEU A 42 4.32 8.91 6.51
C LEU A 42 4.09 7.77 7.50
N VAL A 43 2.83 7.44 7.77
CA VAL A 43 2.41 6.34 8.64
C VAL A 43 1.87 5.20 7.78
N VAL A 44 2.35 3.98 8.02
CA VAL A 44 1.81 2.78 7.37
C VAL A 44 0.61 2.28 8.16
N LEU A 45 -0.59 2.43 7.61
CA LEU A 45 -1.82 2.03 8.29
C LEU A 45 -2.03 0.52 8.26
N LYS A 46 -1.83 -0.09 7.09
CA LYS A 46 -2.08 -1.52 6.84
C LYS A 46 -1.34 -2.03 5.61
N ARG A 47 -1.10 -3.33 5.55
CA ARG A 47 -0.44 -3.99 4.41
C ARG A 47 -0.92 -5.40 4.11
N LYS A 48 -0.61 -5.89 2.90
CA LYS A 48 -0.96 -7.22 2.39
C LYS A 48 0.26 -8.13 2.13
N HIS A 49 1.40 -7.82 2.72
CA HIS A 49 2.61 -8.64 2.70
C HIS A 49 3.25 -8.73 4.11
N THR A 50 4.25 -9.62 4.28
CA THR A 50 5.05 -9.74 5.52
C THR A 50 4.16 -9.70 6.79
N ARG A 51 3.09 -10.51 6.78
CA ARG A 51 1.98 -10.40 7.74
C ARG A 51 2.28 -10.98 9.11
N SER A 52 3.22 -11.92 9.18
CA SER A 52 3.70 -12.56 10.41
C SER A 52 4.55 -11.63 11.30
N THR A 53 4.82 -10.40 10.84
CA THR A 53 5.62 -9.44 11.60
C THR A 53 5.02 -9.09 12.96
N ARG A 54 5.91 -8.93 13.95
CA ARG A 54 5.57 -8.39 15.28
C ARG A 54 5.53 -6.86 15.29
N TYR A 55 6.05 -6.19 14.26
CA TYR A 55 6.14 -4.73 14.22
C TYR A 55 4.79 -4.04 14.03
N ARG A 56 4.58 -2.92 14.71
CA ARG A 56 3.42 -2.03 14.62
C ARG A 56 3.88 -0.57 14.58
N CYS A 57 2.97 0.36 14.31
CA CYS A 57 3.26 1.79 14.31
C CYS A 57 4.41 2.17 13.34
N LEU A 58 4.40 1.55 12.15
CA LEU A 58 5.43 1.77 11.14
C LEU A 58 5.34 3.19 10.59
N THR A 59 6.50 3.84 10.47
CA THR A 59 6.64 5.21 9.96
C THR A 59 7.85 5.34 9.07
N ALA A 60 7.79 6.29 8.14
CA ALA A 60 8.91 6.72 7.31
C ALA A 60 9.00 8.25 7.38
N THR A 61 10.14 8.77 7.84
CA THR A 61 10.38 10.22 7.98
C THR A 61 11.54 10.61 7.10
N LYS A 62 11.31 11.51 6.15
CA LYS A 62 12.38 12.08 5.32
C LYS A 62 13.29 12.93 6.21
N LYS A 63 14.58 12.59 6.26
CA LYS A 63 15.59 13.32 7.03
C LYS A 63 16.34 14.32 6.18
N ASP A 64 16.73 13.90 4.98
CA ASP A 64 17.58 14.71 4.12
C ASP A 64 17.38 14.37 2.64
N ARG A 65 17.74 15.34 1.79
CA ARG A 65 17.87 15.17 0.35
C ARG A 65 19.35 15.16 0.02
N ILE A 66 19.87 14.00 -0.36
CA ILE A 66 21.28 13.82 -0.75
C ILE A 66 21.48 14.32 -2.18
N SER A 67 20.53 14.04 -3.08
CA SER A 67 20.47 14.55 -4.44
C SER A 67 19.03 14.55 -4.97
N ASP A 68 18.83 14.90 -6.23
CA ASP A 68 17.50 14.85 -6.87
C ASP A 68 16.88 13.46 -6.87
N ALA A 69 17.71 12.42 -6.90
CA ALA A 69 17.31 11.02 -6.96
C ALA A 69 17.66 10.22 -5.70
N ARG A 70 18.29 10.82 -4.67
CA ARG A 70 18.73 10.12 -3.45
C ARG A 70 18.29 10.85 -2.20
N TYR A 71 17.66 10.14 -1.28
CA TYR A 71 17.06 10.71 -0.07
C TYR A 71 17.36 9.84 1.14
N LYS A 72 17.59 10.47 2.28
CA LYS A 72 17.74 9.76 3.55
C LYS A 72 16.40 9.72 4.28
N TYR A 73 15.99 8.53 4.69
CA TYR A 73 14.77 8.33 5.49
C TYR A 73 15.10 7.60 6.80
N THR A 74 14.45 7.99 7.88
CA THR A 74 14.37 7.18 9.09
C THR A 74 13.11 6.33 9.03
N LEU A 75 13.27 5.01 9.02
CA LEU A 75 12.18 4.05 9.21
C LEU A 75 12.08 3.73 10.70
N ARG A 76 10.88 3.76 11.26
CA ARG A 76 10.67 3.47 12.69
C ARG A 76 9.44 2.60 12.90
N ALA A 77 9.53 1.65 13.84
CA ALA A 77 8.43 0.76 14.19
C ALA A 77 8.48 0.33 15.66
N ARG A 78 7.32 0.07 16.27
CA ARG A 78 7.22 -0.55 17.60
C ARG A 78 7.41 -2.06 17.50
N ARG A 79 8.33 -2.63 18.27
CA ARG A 79 8.59 -4.08 18.30
C ARG A 79 7.59 -4.80 19.21
N GLY A 80 6.45 -5.17 18.65
CA GLY A 80 5.40 -5.89 19.37
C GLY A 80 4.08 -5.15 19.42
N LYS A 81 3.10 -5.78 20.08
CA LYS A 81 1.71 -5.28 20.10
C LYS A 81 1.37 -4.44 21.32
N ALA A 82 2.01 -4.70 22.46
CA ALA A 82 1.81 -3.98 23.72
C ALA A 82 2.33 -2.54 23.63
N ILE A 83 1.72 -1.65 24.39
CA ILE A 83 1.92 -0.19 24.34
C ILE A 83 3.32 0.23 24.80
N ASP A 84 3.87 -0.48 25.78
CA ASP A 84 5.17 -0.31 26.43
C ASP A 84 6.34 -0.87 25.60
N ASN A 85 6.07 -1.59 24.51
CA ASN A 85 7.12 -2.10 23.65
C ASN A 85 7.96 -0.96 23.08
N ARG A 86 9.27 -1.20 23.05
CA ARG A 86 10.26 -0.29 22.50
C ARG A 86 10.03 -0.04 21.00
N TYR A 87 10.29 1.20 20.58
CA TYR A 87 10.44 1.53 19.18
C TYR A 87 11.88 1.32 18.71
N GLU A 88 12.01 0.69 17.55
CA GLU A 88 13.26 0.53 16.83
C GLU A 88 13.24 1.46 15.61
N ALA A 89 14.40 1.98 15.23
CA ALA A 89 14.55 2.85 14.09
C ALA A 89 15.84 2.53 13.34
N GLU A 90 15.80 2.73 12.03
CA GLU A 90 16.96 2.62 11.15
C GLU A 90 16.92 3.76 10.14
N ASP A 91 18.10 4.24 9.75
CA ASP A 91 18.23 5.15 8.62
C ASP A 91 18.51 4.33 7.35
N VAL A 92 17.76 4.61 6.29
CA VAL A 92 17.95 4.02 4.98
C VAL A 92 18.17 5.11 3.94
N GLU A 93 18.96 4.77 2.93
CA GLU A 93 19.08 5.59 1.73
C GLU A 93 18.13 5.07 0.66
N VAL A 94 17.23 5.94 0.22
CA VAL A 94 16.24 5.67 -0.82
C VAL A 94 16.72 6.29 -2.12
N THR A 95 16.85 5.47 -3.15
CA THR A 95 17.19 5.90 -4.51
C THR A 95 15.96 5.82 -5.41
N LEU A 96 15.79 6.82 -6.28
CA LEU A 96 14.75 6.85 -7.30
C LEU A 96 15.27 6.28 -8.60
N GLU A 97 14.53 5.35 -9.17
CA GLU A 97 14.81 4.74 -10.48
C GLU A 97 13.65 5.04 -11.44
N PRO A 98 13.94 5.31 -12.72
CA PRO A 98 12.88 5.46 -13.72
C PRO A 98 11.96 4.24 -13.75
N LEU A 99 10.66 4.48 -13.95
CA LEU A 99 9.72 3.40 -14.22
C LEU A 99 10.09 2.70 -15.54
N SER A 100 9.90 1.38 -15.60
CA SER A 100 10.16 0.60 -16.83
C SER A 100 9.15 0.90 -17.94
N ARG A 101 7.99 1.46 -17.59
CA ARG A 101 6.94 1.90 -18.50
C ARG A 101 6.33 3.19 -17.96
N GLY A 102 6.01 4.12 -18.86
CA GLY A 102 5.46 5.43 -18.50
C GLY A 102 6.53 6.42 -18.03
N SER A 103 6.07 7.55 -17.48
CA SER A 103 6.93 8.61 -16.94
C SER A 103 6.94 8.59 -15.41
N GLY A 104 8.09 8.86 -14.82
CA GLY A 104 8.24 9.01 -13.37
C GLY A 104 9.16 7.95 -12.76
N TYR A 105 9.12 7.85 -11.45
CA TYR A 105 10.06 7.02 -10.69
C TYR A 105 9.36 5.99 -9.81
N ARG A 106 10.04 4.86 -9.60
CA ARG A 106 9.89 3.99 -8.44
C ARG A 106 11.02 4.29 -7.45
N SER A 107 10.93 3.76 -6.23
CA SER A 107 12.02 3.91 -5.27
C SER A 107 12.58 2.56 -4.83
N ILE A 108 13.87 2.51 -4.58
CA ILE A 108 14.57 1.35 -4.05
C ILE A 108 15.33 1.72 -2.77
N TYR A 109 15.45 0.77 -1.85
CA TYR A 109 16.36 0.89 -0.71
C TYR A 109 16.75 -0.50 -0.19
N THR A 110 17.80 -0.57 0.61
CA THR A 110 18.23 -1.80 1.30
C THR A 110 18.19 -1.56 2.81
N ASP A 111 17.57 -2.46 3.57
CA ASP A 111 17.53 -2.38 5.04
C ASP A 111 18.81 -2.96 5.68
N HIS A 112 18.95 -2.82 7.00
CA HIS A 112 20.09 -3.36 7.74
C HIS A 112 20.23 -4.89 7.65
N LEU A 113 19.17 -5.61 7.27
CA LEU A 113 19.16 -7.06 7.05
C LEU A 113 19.55 -7.43 5.62
N ARG A 114 19.97 -6.47 4.80
CA ARG A 114 20.31 -6.63 3.38
C ARG A 114 19.13 -7.10 2.52
N ILE A 115 17.90 -6.80 2.93
CA ILE A 115 16.74 -7.00 2.09
C ILE A 115 16.58 -5.78 1.19
N ASN A 116 16.54 -6.02 -0.12
CA ASN A 116 16.28 -4.98 -1.11
C ASN A 116 14.78 -4.80 -1.26
N TYR A 117 14.33 -3.56 -1.21
CA TYR A 117 12.95 -3.15 -1.38
C TYR A 117 12.83 -2.38 -2.68
N THR A 118 11.81 -2.70 -3.47
CA THR A 118 11.32 -1.87 -4.58
C THR A 118 9.90 -1.43 -4.25
N LEU A 119 9.67 -0.12 -4.24
CA LEU A 119 8.38 0.50 -3.93
C LEU A 119 7.87 1.21 -5.18
N THR A 120 6.65 0.89 -5.56
CA THR A 120 5.98 1.50 -6.72
C THR A 120 4.67 2.13 -6.27
N LEU A 121 4.45 3.41 -6.59
CA LEU A 121 3.20 4.08 -6.27
C LEU A 121 2.11 3.62 -7.26
N ARG A 122 1.00 3.11 -6.73
CA ARG A 122 -0.08 2.54 -7.53
C ARG A 122 -1.32 3.42 -7.58
N THR A 123 -1.62 4.10 -6.48
CA THR A 123 -2.67 5.13 -6.45
C THR A 123 -2.41 6.11 -5.33
N MET A 124 -3.00 7.30 -5.41
CA MET A 124 -2.99 8.28 -4.34
C MET A 124 -4.27 9.10 -4.33
N ASP A 125 -4.57 9.69 -3.19
CA ASP A 125 -5.52 10.79 -3.11
C ASP A 125 -4.94 12.03 -3.81
N PRO A 126 -5.71 12.73 -4.67
CA PRO A 126 -5.22 13.92 -5.38
C PRO A 126 -4.69 15.03 -4.47
N ASN A 127 -5.21 15.11 -3.23
CA ASN A 127 -4.75 16.10 -2.24
C ASN A 127 -3.58 15.57 -1.39
N GLY A 128 -3.01 14.41 -1.72
CA GLY A 128 -1.93 13.77 -0.96
C GLY A 128 -2.40 13.16 0.37
N GLY A 129 -3.70 12.97 0.57
CA GLY A 129 -4.24 12.46 1.83
C GLY A 129 -3.98 10.96 2.08
N CYS A 130 -3.63 10.20 1.05
CA CYS A 130 -3.22 8.79 1.15
C CYS A 130 -2.44 8.34 -0.08
N PHE A 131 -1.70 7.25 0.10
CA PHE A 131 -0.91 6.60 -0.92
C PHE A 131 -1.07 5.09 -0.80
N VAL A 132 -1.20 4.40 -1.93
CA VAL A 132 -1.09 2.93 -1.98
C VAL A 132 0.12 2.59 -2.82
N ILE A 133 1.09 1.95 -2.18
CA ILE A 133 2.29 1.45 -2.85
C ILE A 133 2.23 -0.06 -2.98
N PHE A 134 2.89 -0.59 -4.00
CA PHE A 134 3.25 -2.00 -4.10
C PHE A 134 4.71 -2.17 -3.70
N VAL A 135 4.95 -3.08 -2.76
CA VAL A 135 6.27 -3.39 -2.22
C VAL A 135 6.70 -4.75 -2.75
N GLU A 136 7.91 -4.81 -3.29
CA GLU A 136 8.60 -6.04 -3.67
C GLU A 136 9.89 -6.14 -2.89
N LYS A 137 10.17 -7.32 -2.32
CA LYS A 137 11.37 -7.58 -1.53
C LYS A 137 12.20 -8.68 -2.16
N SER A 138 13.52 -8.60 -2.00
CA SER A 138 14.44 -9.66 -2.45
C SER A 138 14.24 -11.01 -1.74
N ASP A 139 13.57 -11.03 -0.58
CA ASP A 139 13.19 -12.27 0.13
C ASP A 139 11.94 -12.95 -0.46
N GLY A 140 11.39 -12.42 -1.56
CA GLY A 140 10.20 -12.94 -2.23
C GLY A 140 8.87 -12.42 -1.66
N ASN A 141 8.86 -11.72 -0.53
CA ASN A 141 7.63 -11.09 -0.01
C ASN A 141 7.23 -9.90 -0.89
N LYS A 142 5.95 -9.85 -1.27
CA LYS A 142 5.40 -8.72 -2.02
C LYS A 142 3.94 -8.44 -1.70
N GLY A 143 3.51 -7.20 -1.90
CA GLY A 143 2.11 -6.80 -1.74
C GLY A 143 1.95 -5.31 -1.47
N CYS A 144 0.72 -4.86 -1.28
CA CYS A 144 0.44 -3.44 -1.09
C CYS A 144 0.57 -2.96 0.36
N GLU A 145 0.92 -1.69 0.53
CA GLU A 145 0.80 -0.92 1.77
C GLU A 145 -0.08 0.32 1.54
N VAL A 146 -0.83 0.73 2.56
CA VAL A 146 -1.52 2.04 2.60
C VAL A 146 -0.78 2.94 3.55
N LEU A 147 -0.34 4.10 3.04
CA LEU A 147 0.34 5.13 3.80
C LEU A 147 -0.49 6.42 3.81
N VAL A 148 -0.38 7.18 4.89
CA VAL A 148 -0.98 8.51 5.01
C VAL A 148 0.02 9.45 5.70
N PRO A 149 -0.06 10.78 5.48
CA PRO A 149 0.63 11.75 6.32
C PRO A 149 0.23 11.60 7.79
N LEU A 150 1.16 11.84 8.72
CA LEU A 150 0.95 11.66 10.17
C LEU A 150 -0.25 12.46 10.71
N SER A 151 -0.52 13.64 10.17
CA SER A 151 -1.66 14.52 10.43
C SER A 151 -3.01 13.87 10.11
N ARG A 152 -3.03 12.84 9.25
CA ARG A 152 -4.22 12.10 8.82
C ARG A 152 -4.30 10.67 9.36
N ARG A 153 -3.39 10.26 10.25
CA ARG A 153 -3.28 8.87 10.73
C ARG A 153 -4.59 8.30 11.32
N ASP A 154 -5.37 9.16 11.99
CA ASP A 154 -6.61 8.80 12.69
C ASP A 154 -7.86 9.14 11.87
N ALA A 155 -7.69 9.76 10.70
CA ALA A 155 -8.78 10.10 9.79
C ALA A 155 -9.17 8.90 8.92
N ASP A 156 -10.38 8.95 8.35
CA ASP A 156 -10.79 7.98 7.36
C ASP A 156 -9.89 8.01 6.12
N ILE A 157 -9.49 6.83 5.66
CA ILE A 157 -8.70 6.66 4.43
C ILE A 157 -9.56 7.13 3.24
N PRO A 158 -9.08 8.07 2.42
CA PRO A 158 -9.78 8.52 1.22
C PRO A 158 -10.27 7.35 0.35
N ASN A 159 -11.49 7.48 -0.19
CA ASN A 159 -12.19 6.41 -0.88
C ASN A 159 -11.39 5.84 -2.07
N VAL A 160 -10.61 6.67 -2.76
CA VAL A 160 -9.76 6.25 -3.88
C VAL A 160 -8.73 5.19 -3.44
N CYS A 161 -7.95 5.45 -2.38
CA CYS A 161 -7.00 4.47 -1.84
C CYS A 161 -7.71 3.26 -1.22
N LYS A 162 -8.84 3.48 -0.52
CA LYS A 162 -9.60 2.40 0.12
C LYS A 162 -10.11 1.40 -0.92
N ARG A 163 -10.69 1.89 -2.02
CA ARG A 163 -11.18 1.07 -3.13
C ARG A 163 -10.01 0.37 -3.83
N TYR A 164 -8.97 1.10 -4.21
CA TYR A 164 -7.81 0.51 -4.88
C TYR A 164 -7.19 -0.63 -4.07
N TYR A 165 -6.90 -0.37 -2.79
CA TYR A 165 -6.32 -1.37 -1.89
C TYR A 165 -7.22 -2.59 -1.67
N SER A 166 -8.54 -2.43 -1.78
CA SER A 166 -9.48 -3.53 -1.59
C SER A 166 -9.63 -4.39 -2.85
N PHE A 167 -9.76 -3.75 -4.02
CA PHE A 167 -10.05 -4.43 -5.28
C PHE A 167 -8.81 -4.89 -6.05
N HIS A 168 -7.71 -4.15 -6.01
CA HIS A 168 -6.52 -4.43 -6.84
C HIS A 168 -5.38 -5.10 -6.07
N CYS A 169 -5.38 -5.02 -4.74
CA CYS A 169 -4.36 -5.67 -3.93
C CYS A 169 -4.85 -7.03 -3.42
N GLY A 170 -4.24 -8.13 -3.87
CA GLY A 170 -4.55 -9.48 -3.41
C GLY A 170 -4.05 -9.77 -1.98
N GLY A 171 -4.66 -10.75 -1.32
CA GLY A 171 -4.18 -11.29 -0.02
C GLY A 171 -4.84 -10.69 1.23
N LYS A 172 -4.60 -11.31 2.39
CA LYS A 172 -5.15 -10.84 3.68
C LYS A 172 -4.40 -9.59 4.16
N SER A 173 -5.12 -8.64 4.72
CA SER A 173 -4.57 -7.40 5.28
C SER A 173 -4.19 -7.55 6.75
N VAL A 174 -3.12 -6.88 7.17
CA VAL A 174 -2.76 -6.69 8.59
C VAL A 174 -2.81 -5.20 8.92
N LYS A 175 -3.50 -4.85 10.01
CA LYS A 175 -3.50 -3.49 10.57
C LYS A 175 -2.20 -3.24 11.34
N LEU A 176 -1.51 -2.17 10.99
CA LEU A 176 -0.19 -1.81 11.52
C LEU A 176 -0.26 -0.58 12.44
N HIS A 177 -1.02 0.43 12.04
CA HIS A 177 -1.33 1.58 12.90
C HIS A 177 -2.39 1.20 13.94
N LYS A 178 -2.23 1.72 15.15
CA LYS A 178 -3.10 1.51 16.31
C LYS A 178 -3.26 2.85 17.04
N ALA A 179 -4.36 3.01 17.77
CA ALA A 179 -4.62 4.21 18.57
C ALA A 179 -3.56 4.46 19.64
N ASP A 180 -2.87 3.40 20.11
CA ASP A 180 -1.81 3.48 21.11
C ASP A 180 -0.41 3.71 20.49
N CYS A 181 -0.32 4.09 19.22
CA CYS A 181 0.96 4.44 18.59
C CYS A 181 1.42 5.84 19.05
N ASN A 182 2.67 5.96 19.48
CA ASN A 182 3.26 7.22 19.94
C ASN A 182 4.16 7.83 18.83
N TYR A 183 3.80 9.04 18.44
CA TYR A 183 4.47 9.85 17.41
C TYR A 183 5.02 11.19 17.94
N GLU A 184 4.90 11.48 19.23
CA GLU A 184 5.19 12.80 19.83
C GLU A 184 6.65 13.23 19.62
N TRP A 185 7.56 12.26 19.51
CA TRP A 185 9.00 12.45 19.28
C TRP A 185 9.40 12.75 17.83
N LEU A 186 8.42 12.86 16.92
CA LEU A 186 8.63 13.16 15.50
C LEU A 186 8.31 14.61 15.15
N SER A 187 7.88 15.40 16.14
CA SER A 187 7.55 16.83 16.05
C SER A 187 8.78 17.70 16.23
#